data_AF-A0A8T2LY52-F1
#
_entry.id   AF-A0A8T2LY52-F1
#
_cell.length_a   1.000
_cell.length_b   1.000
_cell.length_c   1.000
_cell.angle_alpha   90.00
_cell.angle_beta   90.00
_cell.angle_gamma   90.00
#
_symmetry.space_group_name_H-M   'P 1'
#
loop_
_entity.id
_entity.type
_entity.pdbx_description
1 polymer ?
#
loop_
_entity_poly.entity_id
_entity_poly.type
_entity_poly.pdbx_seq_one_letter_code
_entity_poly.pdbx_strand_id
1 'polypeptide(L)'
;MDNKVTVNDSETSNTSSMSSSSSSSSSSSTPKKRKSKKKHSKKPKNTRESTRLQTPSEIVCRYRSILKTLPKTKTMTKAFQKHGIDRNTVVCTSALGELAIAAPEVYEETLAKRSTGETVLAFAKRCEAAIQKDEELKEK
;
A
#
# COMPACT_ATOMS: atom_id res chain seq x y z
N MET A 1 -47.65 -25.68 14.30
CA MET A 1 -47.49 -24.64 13.24
C MET A 1 -47.68 -23.31 13.92
N ASP A 2 -46.60 -22.69 14.37
CA ASP A 2 -46.65 -21.68 15.43
C ASP A 2 -45.83 -20.47 15.01
N ASN A 3 -46.41 -19.69 14.10
CA ASN A 3 -45.86 -18.41 13.67
C ASN A 3 -45.88 -17.41 14.82
N LYS A 4 -44.79 -16.65 14.99
CA LYS A 4 -44.92 -15.26 15.48
C LYS A 4 -43.85 -14.32 14.91
N VAL A 5 -44.15 -13.77 13.73
CA VAL A 5 -43.61 -12.48 13.31
C VAL A 5 -44.54 -11.40 13.87
N THR A 6 -44.00 -10.41 14.57
CA THR A 6 -44.72 -9.20 15.00
C THR A 6 -43.73 -8.03 14.98
N VAL A 7 -43.75 -7.24 13.89
CA VAL A 7 -44.26 -5.85 13.77
C VAL A 7 -43.51 -4.79 14.58
N ASN A 8 -43.08 -3.72 13.90
CA ASN A 8 -43.86 -2.46 13.91
C ASN A 8 -43.50 -1.59 12.69
N ASP A 9 -44.50 -0.95 12.09
CA ASP A 9 -44.40 -0.10 10.89
C ASP A 9 -44.94 1.32 11.20
N SER A 10 -44.80 2.24 10.23
CA SER A 10 -45.60 3.46 10.02
C SER A 10 -45.39 4.72 10.91
N GLU A 11 -44.71 5.73 10.31
CA GLU A 11 -45.07 7.18 10.21
C GLU A 11 -45.07 8.09 11.49
N THR A 12 -45.36 9.43 11.50
CA THR A 12 -46.07 10.32 10.54
C THR A 12 -45.46 11.71 10.22
N SER A 13 -45.20 11.99 8.93
CA SER A 13 -45.26 13.24 8.12
C SER A 13 -45.29 14.68 8.70
N ASN A 14 -44.60 15.56 7.95
CA ASN A 14 -44.46 17.03 8.05
C ASN A 14 -45.72 17.87 8.37
N THR A 15 -45.53 18.99 9.11
CA THR A 15 -46.21 20.27 8.81
C THR A 15 -45.23 21.46 8.96
N SER A 16 -45.54 22.58 8.31
CA SER A 16 -44.68 23.77 8.23
C SER A 16 -45.33 25.02 8.83
N SER A 17 -44.51 26.09 8.88
CA SER A 17 -44.87 27.53 8.85
C SER A 17 -45.01 28.18 10.25
N MET A 18 -44.82 29.48 10.53
CA MET A 18 -44.37 30.70 9.83
C MET A 18 -44.40 31.90 10.82
N SER A 19 -43.37 32.78 10.83
CA SER A 19 -43.44 34.23 11.20
C SER A 19 -43.85 34.65 12.64
N SER A 20 -43.49 35.83 13.22
CA SER A 20 -42.69 36.99 12.79
C SER A 20 -42.27 37.93 13.96
N SER A 21 -41.09 38.56 13.84
CA SER A 21 -40.68 39.91 14.31
C SER A 21 -41.03 40.48 15.71
N SER A 22 -40.02 40.95 16.45
CA SER A 22 -39.81 42.41 16.70
C SER A 22 -38.45 42.71 17.41
N SER A 23 -38.02 43.98 17.31
CA SER A 23 -36.77 44.61 17.80
C SER A 23 -36.75 44.84 19.33
N SER A 24 -35.64 45.15 20.03
CA SER A 24 -34.57 46.13 19.71
C SER A 24 -33.27 46.04 20.55
N SER A 25 -32.17 46.58 19.98
CA SER A 25 -31.02 47.27 20.61
C SER A 25 -30.30 46.71 21.87
N SER A 26 -29.02 46.33 21.70
CA SER A 26 -27.92 46.79 22.56
C SER A 26 -26.57 46.72 21.83
N SER A 27 -25.61 47.57 22.23
CA SER A 27 -24.31 47.80 21.59
C SER A 27 -23.20 46.86 22.07
N SER A 28 -22.31 46.39 21.17
CA SER A 28 -20.83 46.41 21.36
C SER A 28 -20.08 45.64 20.24
N SER A 29 -19.10 46.32 19.62
CA SER A 29 -17.80 45.79 19.18
C SER A 29 -17.68 44.42 18.46
N THR A 30 -17.45 44.43 17.13
CA THR A 30 -16.25 43.85 16.45
C THR A 30 -16.44 43.64 14.92
N PRO A 31 -15.71 44.34 14.03
CA PRO A 31 -15.74 44.08 12.60
C PRO A 31 -14.56 43.24 12.08
N LYS A 32 -14.88 42.00 11.67
CA LYS A 32 -14.37 41.29 10.46
C LYS A 32 -12.86 41.32 10.12
N LYS A 33 -12.19 40.15 10.21
CA LYS A 33 -11.13 39.62 9.28
C LYS A 33 -10.49 38.36 9.93
N ARG A 34 -10.20 37.22 9.28
CA ARG A 34 -10.38 36.71 7.90
C ARG A 34 -10.75 35.22 7.98
N LYS A 35 -11.63 34.71 7.10
CA LYS A 35 -11.73 33.26 6.87
C LYS A 35 -10.37 32.76 6.36
N SER A 36 -9.70 31.91 7.13
CA SER A 36 -8.47 31.24 6.69
C SER A 36 -8.80 30.26 5.58
N LYS A 37 -8.70 30.69 4.31
CA LYS A 37 -8.71 29.78 3.16
C LYS A 37 -7.60 28.76 3.36
N LYS A 38 -7.94 27.53 3.76
CA LYS A 38 -7.02 26.40 3.82
C LYS A 38 -6.40 26.28 2.43
N LYS A 39 -5.12 26.63 2.29
CA LYS A 39 -4.40 26.53 1.02
C LYS A 39 -4.52 25.07 0.57
N HIS A 40 -5.09 24.85 -0.61
CA HIS A 40 -5.13 23.52 -1.20
C HIS A 40 -3.68 23.14 -1.52
N SER A 41 -3.05 22.36 -0.64
CA SER A 41 -1.71 21.86 -0.89
C SER A 41 -1.80 20.92 -2.09
N LYS A 42 -1.31 21.39 -3.23
CA LYS A 42 -1.09 20.54 -4.39
C LYS A 42 -0.06 19.50 -3.94
N LYS A 43 -0.51 18.30 -3.58
CA LYS A 43 0.37 17.16 -3.33
C LYS A 43 1.30 17.08 -4.55
N PRO A 44 2.63 17.06 -4.39
CA PRO A 44 3.49 16.86 -5.55
C PRO A 44 3.09 15.54 -6.19
N LYS A 45 2.71 15.58 -7.47
CA LYS A 45 2.63 14.38 -8.31
C LYS A 45 4.06 13.89 -8.46
N ASN A 46 4.50 13.11 -7.48
CA ASN A 46 5.78 12.43 -7.49
C ASN A 46 5.61 11.25 -8.44
N THR A 47 5.54 11.56 -9.75
CA THR A 47 5.55 10.60 -10.85
C THR A 47 6.95 10.00 -10.95
N ARG A 48 7.36 9.33 -9.87
CA ARG A 48 8.40 8.31 -9.91
C ARG A 48 7.72 7.16 -10.62
N GLU A 49 7.84 7.17 -11.92
CA GLU A 49 7.45 6.07 -12.79
C GLU A 49 7.97 4.80 -12.14
N SER A 50 7.06 3.87 -11.82
CA SER A 50 7.44 2.57 -11.28
C SER A 50 8.17 1.85 -12.40
N THR A 51 9.50 2.04 -12.45
CA THR A 51 10.34 1.54 -13.53
C THR A 51 10.18 0.04 -13.52
N ARG A 52 9.56 -0.49 -14.59
CA ARG A 52 9.25 -1.91 -14.70
C ARG A 52 10.57 -2.68 -14.55
N LEU A 53 10.72 -3.42 -13.46
CA LEU A 53 11.92 -4.21 -13.19
C LEU A 53 12.04 -5.28 -14.29
N GLN A 54 13.13 -5.23 -15.05
CA GLN A 54 13.32 -6.11 -16.21
C GLN A 54 14.31 -7.24 -15.93
N THR A 55 15.24 -7.06 -14.98
CA THR A 55 16.26 -8.04 -14.66
C THR A 55 16.17 -8.56 -13.22
N PRO A 56 16.54 -9.84 -12.96
CA PRO A 56 16.64 -10.35 -11.60
C PRO A 56 17.63 -9.57 -10.73
N SER A 57 18.73 -9.09 -11.32
CA SER A 57 19.78 -8.32 -10.65
C SER A 57 19.27 -6.96 -10.16
N GLU A 58 18.42 -6.26 -10.94
CA GLU A 58 17.75 -5.03 -10.49
C GLU A 58 16.88 -5.29 -9.24
N ILE A 59 16.13 -6.39 -9.23
CA ILE A 59 15.29 -6.78 -8.09
C ILE A 59 16.14 -7.02 -6.85
N VAL A 60 17.19 -7.83 -6.94
CA VAL A 60 18.08 -8.12 -5.80
C VAL A 60 18.73 -6.84 -5.27
N CYS A 61 19.21 -5.96 -6.17
CA CYS A 61 19.77 -4.66 -5.80
C CYS A 61 18.75 -3.76 -5.08
N ARG A 62 17.52 -3.70 -5.60
CA ARG A 62 16.42 -2.94 -5.00
C ARG A 62 15.95 -3.54 -3.67
N TYR A 63 15.90 -4.86 -3.52
CA TYR A 63 15.54 -5.55 -2.28
C TYR A 63 16.56 -5.24 -1.17
N ARG A 64 17.85 -5.42 -1.46
CA ARG A 64 18.96 -5.03 -0.55
C ARG A 64 18.90 -3.54 -0.17
N SER A 65 18.47 -2.68 -1.10
CA SER A 65 18.29 -1.24 -0.86
C SER A 65 17.06 -0.91 0.00
N ILE A 66 15.95 -1.62 -0.18
CA ILE A 66 14.77 -1.56 0.70
C ILE A 66 15.20 -1.90 2.12
N LEU A 67 15.82 -3.07 2.34
CA LEU A 67 16.23 -3.57 3.66
C LEU A 67 17.09 -2.54 4.43
N LYS A 68 18.07 -1.91 3.76
CA LYS A 68 18.90 -0.82 4.32
C LYS A 68 18.11 0.45 4.70
N THR A 69 16.91 0.64 4.13
CA THR A 69 16.04 1.79 4.42
C THR A 69 14.88 1.48 5.35
N LEU A 70 14.48 0.21 5.52
CA LEU A 70 13.43 -0.21 6.45
C LEU A 70 13.57 0.42 7.84
N PRO A 71 14.72 0.34 8.55
CA PRO A 71 14.86 0.93 9.88
C PRO A 71 14.78 2.47 9.89
N LYS A 72 14.95 3.12 8.73
CA LYS A 72 14.85 4.58 8.57
C LYS A 72 13.43 5.03 8.17
N THR A 73 12.50 4.09 7.97
CA THR A 73 11.13 4.34 7.53
C THR A 73 10.12 3.75 8.48
N LYS A 74 9.14 4.53 8.94
CA LYS A 74 8.11 4.06 9.88
C LYS A 74 7.17 2.98 9.32
N THR A 75 7.16 2.73 8.00
CA THR A 75 6.31 1.73 7.36
C THR A 75 6.98 1.14 6.11
N MET A 76 6.70 -0.14 5.82
CA MET A 76 7.17 -0.84 4.61
C MET A 76 6.80 -0.09 3.32
N THR A 77 5.55 0.38 3.22
CA THR A 77 5.05 1.15 2.07
C THR A 77 5.90 2.41 1.80
N LYS A 78 6.39 3.10 2.84
CA LYS A 78 7.28 4.25 2.65
C LYS A 78 8.66 3.86 2.16
N ALA A 79 9.19 2.69 2.51
CA ALA A 79 10.44 2.19 1.95
C ALA A 79 10.27 1.82 0.47
N PHE A 80 9.23 1.08 0.11
CA PHE A 80 8.95 0.69 -1.28
C PHE A 80 8.75 1.93 -2.17
N GLN A 81 7.97 2.92 -1.72
CA GLN A 81 7.79 4.21 -2.41
C GLN A 81 9.09 5.01 -2.56
N LYS A 82 10.00 4.95 -1.56
CA LYS A 82 11.30 5.65 -1.65
C LYS A 82 12.15 5.11 -2.80
N HIS A 83 12.10 3.79 -3.04
CA HIS A 83 12.81 3.10 -4.11
C HIS A 83 12.00 2.90 -5.40
N GLY A 84 10.78 3.45 -5.48
CA GLY A 84 9.94 3.39 -6.68
C GLY A 84 9.53 1.97 -7.07
N ILE A 85 9.20 1.11 -6.11
CA ILE A 85 8.80 -0.29 -6.32
C ILE A 85 7.35 -0.43 -5.85
N ASP A 86 6.54 -1.14 -6.63
CA ASP A 86 5.17 -1.45 -6.23
C ASP A 86 5.13 -2.61 -5.21
N ARG A 87 4.11 -2.61 -4.34
CA ARG A 87 3.93 -3.64 -3.31
C ARG A 87 3.77 -5.03 -3.93
N ASN A 88 3.02 -5.16 -5.03
CA ASN A 88 2.83 -6.43 -5.70
C ASN A 88 4.14 -6.94 -6.32
N THR A 89 4.98 -6.04 -6.84
CA THR A 89 6.32 -6.41 -7.31
C THR A 89 7.19 -6.95 -6.18
N VAL A 90 7.20 -6.32 -5.00
CA VAL A 90 7.96 -6.83 -3.84
C VAL A 90 7.46 -8.22 -3.43
N VAL A 91 6.13 -8.42 -3.34
CA VAL A 91 5.54 -9.71 -2.95
C VAL A 91 5.87 -10.80 -3.98
N CYS A 92 5.61 -10.57 -5.26
CA CYS A 92 5.82 -11.57 -6.31
C CYS A 92 7.30 -11.85 -6.63
N THR A 93 8.25 -11.11 -6.04
CA THR A 93 9.69 -11.27 -6.27
C THR A 93 10.51 -11.35 -4.98
N SER A 94 9.87 -11.54 -3.82
CA SER A 94 10.57 -11.59 -2.52
C SER A 94 11.55 -12.77 -2.48
N ALA A 95 11.13 -13.94 -2.97
CA ALA A 95 11.95 -15.15 -3.09
C ALA A 95 13.26 -14.95 -3.87
N LEU A 96 13.32 -14.03 -4.85
CA LEU A 96 14.58 -13.66 -5.52
C LEU A 96 15.53 -12.94 -4.57
N GLY A 97 15.00 -11.99 -3.81
CA GLY A 97 15.78 -11.21 -2.84
C GLY A 97 16.19 -12.05 -1.62
N GLU A 98 15.33 -12.95 -1.17
CA GLU A 98 15.57 -13.90 -0.08
C GLU A 98 16.63 -14.92 -0.46
N LEU A 99 16.48 -15.66 -1.57
CA LEU A 99 17.46 -16.66 -2.01
C LEU A 99 18.83 -16.00 -2.25
N ALA A 100 18.87 -14.84 -2.91
CA ALA A 100 20.10 -14.09 -3.16
C ALA A 100 20.76 -13.49 -1.90
N ILE A 101 20.14 -13.56 -0.72
CA ILE A 101 20.71 -13.11 0.56
C ILE A 101 21.03 -14.31 1.47
N ALA A 102 20.15 -15.30 1.54
CA ALA A 102 20.28 -16.47 2.39
C ALA A 102 21.23 -17.54 1.80
N ALA A 103 21.18 -17.77 0.49
CA ALA A 103 21.94 -18.79 -0.22
C ALA A 103 22.43 -18.26 -1.58
N PRO A 104 23.44 -17.37 -1.60
CA PRO A 104 23.92 -16.76 -2.84
C PRO A 104 24.44 -17.79 -3.85
N GLU A 105 25.03 -18.90 -3.41
CA GLU A 105 25.50 -19.98 -4.29
C GLU A 105 24.34 -20.66 -5.03
N VAL A 106 23.26 -20.99 -4.33
CA VAL A 106 22.04 -21.57 -4.91
C VAL A 106 21.35 -20.57 -5.83
N TYR A 107 21.39 -19.27 -5.51
CA TYR A 107 20.89 -18.21 -6.41
C TYR A 107 21.65 -18.17 -7.74
N GLU A 108 22.98 -18.15 -7.72
CA GLU A 108 23.80 -18.14 -8.95
C GLU A 108 23.63 -19.43 -9.75
N GLU A 109 23.52 -20.60 -9.10
CA GLU A 109 23.22 -21.86 -9.78
C GLU A 109 21.83 -21.85 -10.45
N THR A 110 20.82 -21.33 -9.76
CA THR A 110 19.44 -21.21 -10.28
C THR A 110 19.37 -20.20 -11.44
N LEU A 111 20.18 -19.14 -11.38
CA LEU A 111 20.34 -18.10 -12.40
C LEU A 111 21.09 -18.63 -13.64
N ALA A 112 22.12 -19.46 -13.46
CA ALA A 112 22.82 -20.13 -14.56
C ALA A 112 21.91 -21.10 -15.33
N LYS A 113 20.98 -21.76 -14.62
CA LYS A 113 19.93 -22.63 -15.19
C LYS A 113 18.75 -21.86 -15.81
N ARG A 114 18.81 -20.53 -15.95
CA ARG A 114 17.73 -19.70 -16.48
C ARG A 114 17.61 -19.80 -18.00
N SER A 115 16.41 -20.09 -18.50
CA SER A 115 16.18 -20.20 -19.94
C SER A 115 16.11 -18.83 -20.61
N THR A 116 16.58 -18.75 -21.86
CA THR A 116 16.56 -17.53 -22.67
C THR A 116 15.10 -17.12 -22.93
N GLY A 117 14.71 -15.94 -22.43
CA GLY A 117 13.33 -15.44 -22.53
C GLY A 117 12.45 -15.72 -21.30
N GLU A 118 12.94 -16.42 -20.28
CA GLU A 118 12.17 -16.65 -19.05
C GLU A 118 11.80 -15.32 -18.37
N THR A 119 10.51 -15.14 -18.06
CA THR A 119 10.07 -13.95 -17.32
C THR A 119 10.67 -13.92 -15.91
N VAL A 120 10.94 -12.73 -15.40
CA VAL A 120 11.40 -12.50 -14.02
C VAL A 120 10.47 -13.16 -12.98
N LEU A 121 9.16 -13.19 -13.23
CA LEU A 121 8.18 -13.82 -12.34
C LEU A 121 8.25 -15.35 -12.35
N ALA A 122 8.46 -15.97 -13.51
CA ALA A 122 8.71 -17.41 -13.59
C ALA A 122 10.01 -17.79 -12.86
N PHE A 123 11.05 -16.99 -13.04
CA PHE A 123 12.32 -17.16 -12.33
C PHE A 123 12.16 -17.04 -10.80
N ALA A 124 11.36 -16.08 -10.33
CA ALA A 124 11.05 -15.93 -8.90
C ALA A 124 10.37 -17.16 -8.30
N LYS A 125 9.43 -17.80 -9.01
CA LYS A 125 8.80 -19.05 -8.58
C LYS A 125 9.77 -20.23 -8.50
N ARG A 126 10.79 -20.28 -9.38
CA ARG A 126 11.86 -21.28 -9.26
C ARG A 126 12.73 -21.05 -8.04
N CYS A 127 12.97 -19.79 -7.66
CA CYS A 127 13.67 -19.45 -6.42
C CYS A 127 12.85 -19.80 -5.18
N GLU A 128 11.53 -19.57 -5.20
CA GLU A 128 10.58 -19.97 -4.14
C GLU A 128 10.61 -21.49 -3.92
N ALA A 129 10.56 -22.28 -5.01
CA ALA A 129 10.69 -23.73 -4.94
C ALA A 129 12.06 -24.22 -4.43
N ALA A 130 13.15 -23.48 -4.73
CA ALA A 130 14.48 -23.78 -4.20
C ALA A 130 14.55 -23.55 -2.68
N ILE A 131 14.04 -22.40 -2.19
CA ILE A 131 13.93 -22.11 -0.75
C ILE A 131 13.12 -23.20 -0.04
N GLN A 132 11.93 -23.53 -0.56
CA GLN A 132 11.06 -24.52 0.07
C GLN A 132 11.72 -25.91 0.19
N LYS A 133 12.50 -26.30 -0.81
CA LYS A 133 13.24 -27.57 -0.80
C LYS A 133 14.33 -27.57 0.29
N ASP A 134 15.07 -26.48 0.45
CA ASP A 134 16.13 -26.38 1.46
C ASP A 134 15.56 -26.32 2.90
N GLU A 135 14.40 -25.71 3.11
CA GLU A 135 13.73 -25.71 4.42
C GLU A 135 13.15 -27.11 4.77
N GLU A 136 12.55 -27.82 3.81
CA GLU A 136 12.05 -29.20 4.04
C GLU A 136 13.17 -30.24 4.31
N LEU A 137 14.42 -29.87 3.99
CA LEU A 137 15.63 -30.63 4.31
C LEU A 137 16.27 -30.26 5.66
N LYS A 138 15.83 -29.16 6.30
CA LYS A 138 16.28 -28.75 7.65
C LYS A 138 15.34 -29.21 8.77
N GLU A 139 14.09 -29.55 8.46
CA GLU A 139 13.11 -30.07 9.43
C GLU A 139 13.13 -31.61 9.57
N LYS A 140 14.22 -32.28 9.16
CA LYS A 140 14.41 -33.74 9.27
C LYS A 140 15.76 -34.07 9.92
#